data_AF-A0A7Z0PXX8-F1
#
_entry.id   AF-A0A7Z0PXX8-F1
#
_cell.length_a   1.000
_cell.length_b   1.000
_cell.length_c   1.000
_cell.angle_alpha   90.00
_cell.angle_beta   90.00
_cell.angle_gamma   90.00
#
_symmetry.space_group_name_H-M   'P 1'
#
loop_
_entity.id
_entity.type
_entity.pdbx_description
1 polymer ?
#
loop_
_entity_poly.entity_id
_entity_poly.type
_entity_poly.pdbx_seq_one_letter_code
_entity_poly.pdbx_strand_id
1 'polypeptide(L)' 'MTSAPLLVIVDAANVVGSVPDGWWRDRRGAAERLRDRL' A
#
# COMPACT_ATOMS: atom_id res chain seq x y z
N MET A 1 -2.34 -28.09 15.58
CA MET A 1 -2.28 -26.61 15.69
C MET A 1 -2.58 -26.04 14.32
N THR A 2 -3.75 -25.43 14.14
CA THR A 2 -4.07 -24.73 12.88
C THR A 2 -3.16 -23.52 12.76
N SER A 3 -2.41 -23.44 11.66
CA SER A 3 -1.62 -22.26 11.33
C SER A 3 -2.57 -21.08 11.10
N ALA A 4 -2.34 -19.98 11.81
CA ALA A 4 -3.05 -18.74 11.56
C ALA A 4 -2.59 -18.15 10.22
N PRO A 5 -3.48 -17.48 9.47
CA PRO A 5 -3.09 -16.81 8.23
C PRO A 5 -2.01 -15.75 8.50
N LEU A 6 -1.08 -15.60 7.57
CA LEU A 6 -0.04 -14.58 7.63
C LEU A 6 -0.67 -13.19 7.49
N LEU A 7 -0.44 -12.32 8.47
CA LEU A 7 -0.81 -10.90 8.41
C LEU A 7 0.42 -10.08 8.06
N VAL A 8 0.32 -9.27 7.01
CA VAL A 8 1.36 -8.33 6.59
C VAL A 8 0.86 -6.90 6.80
N ILE A 9 1.67 -6.07 7.44
CA ILE A 9 1.42 -4.64 7.61
C ILE A 9 2.39 -3.88 6.72
N VAL A 10 1.86 -2.97 5.90
CA VAL A 10 2.64 -2.19 4.93
C VAL A 10 2.47 -0.71 5.23
N ASP A 11 3.57 0.01 5.30
CA ASP A 11 3.54 1.47 5.25
C ASP A 11 3.33 1.93 3.80
N ALA A 12 2.09 2.28 3.48
CA ALA A 12 1.72 2.71 2.13
C ALA A 12 2.47 3.97 1.68
N ALA A 13 2.76 4.91 2.59
CA ALA A 13 3.42 6.17 2.24
C ALA A 13 4.87 5.94 1.80
N ASN A 14 5.58 5.03 2.49
CA ASN A 14 6.94 4.64 2.10
C ASN A 14 6.97 3.89 0.75
N VAL A 15 5.90 3.15 0.41
CA VAL A 15 5.80 2.44 -0.88
C VAL A 15 5.46 3.38 -2.02
N VAL A 16 4.36 4.13 -1.94
CA VAL A 16 3.95 5.03 -3.05
C VAL A 16 4.96 6.16 -3.27
N GLY A 17 5.70 6.55 -2.22
CA GLY A 17 6.79 7.52 -2.30
C GLY A 17 7.97 7.14 -3.20
N SER A 18 8.11 5.85 -3.56
CA SER A 18 9.19 5.36 -4.43
C SER A 18 9.03 5.75 -5.91
N VAL A 19 7.82 6.15 -6.33
CA VAL A 19 7.53 6.52 -7.72
C VAL A 19 7.03 7.98 -7.75
N PRO A 20 7.67 8.87 -8.54
CA PRO A 20 7.28 10.28 -8.62
C PRO A 20 6.08 10.49 -9.57
N ASP A 21 4.99 9.77 -9.36
CA ASP A 21 3.77 9.81 -10.19
C ASP A 21 2.77 10.92 -9.79
N GLY A 22 3.14 11.75 -8.80
CA GLY A 22 2.28 12.79 -8.25
C GLY A 22 1.29 12.31 -7.20
N TRP A 23 1.48 11.12 -6.59
CA TRP A 23 0.64 10.55 -5.53
C TRP A 23 0.22 11.52 -4.43
N TRP A 24 1.04 12.52 -4.11
CA TRP A 24 0.75 13.50 -3.07
C TRP A 24 -0.49 14.36 -3.35
N ARG A 25 -0.90 14.49 -4.63
CA ARG A 25 -2.13 15.20 -5.05
C ARG A 25 -3.40 14.42 -4.73
N ASP A 26 -3.31 13.09 -4.69
CA ASP A 26 -4.40 12.16 -4.39
C ASP A 26 -3.87 10.98 -3.56
N ARG A 27 -3.64 11.25 -2.27
CA ARG A 27 -3.04 10.26 -1.35
C ARG A 27 -3.96 9.07 -1.13
N ARG A 28 -5.27 9.31 -1.05
CA ARG A 28 -6.26 8.25 -0.85
C ARG A 28 -6.30 7.32 -2.05
N GLY A 29 -6.43 7.85 -3.26
CA GLY A 29 -6.44 7.02 -4.45
C GLY A 29 -5.10 6.32 -4.67
N ALA A 30 -3.97 6.91 -4.26
CA ALA A 30 -2.68 6.22 -4.29
C ALA A 30 -2.66 4.98 -3.38
N ALA A 31 -3.20 5.08 -2.15
CA ALA A 31 -3.32 3.95 -1.25
C ALA A 31 -4.31 2.88 -1.76
N GLU A 32 -5.44 3.29 -2.34
CA GLU A 32 -6.41 2.38 -2.96
C GLU A 32 -5.77 1.61 -4.13
N ARG A 33 -5.05 2.31 -5.04
CA ARG A 33 -4.33 1.68 -6.15
C ARG A 33 -3.22 0.73 -5.69
N LEU A 34 -2.53 1.03 -4.57
CA LEU A 34 -1.54 0.12 -3.99
C LEU A 34 -2.23 -1.14 -3.45
N ARG A 35 -3.29 -0.99 -2.65
CA ARG A 35 -4.07 -2.10 -2.10
C ARG A 35 -4.59 -3.02 -3.22
N ASP A 36 -5.11 -2.45 -4.30
CA ASP A 36 -5.72 -3.22 -5.38
C ASP A 36 -4.68 -3.97 -6.26
N ARG A 37 -3.39 -3.69 -6.08
CA ARG A 37 -2.26 -4.39 -6.74
C ARG A 37 -1.59 -5.44 -5.85
N LEU A 38 -1.95 -5.52 -4.56
CA LEU A 38 -1.47 -6.53 -3.61
C LEU A 38 -2.47 -7.69 -3.53
#